data_AF-A0A1D6MQ40-F1
#
_entry.id   AF-A0A1D6MQ40-F1
#
_cell.length_a   1.000
_cell.length_b   1.000
_cell.length_c   1.000
_cell.angle_alpha   90.00
_cell.angle_beta   90.00
_cell.angle_gamma   90.00
#
_symmetry.space_group_name_H-M   'P 1'
#
loop_
_entity.id
_entity.type
_entity.pdbx_description
1 polymer ?
#
loop_
_entity_poly.entity_id
_entity_poly.type
_entity_poly.pdbx_seq_one_letter_code
_entity_poly.pdbx_strand_id
1 'polypeptide(L)'
;MDGKSGNIVQSLPDTLSSLMGLNKYLAPRTSYIESVSHIIEELSPTKPKMKVMVHTAQNICSDDTDSDAEAAKVQEELVLLDGKLKQITLQRRQSLNNYLDLKGNIRVFCRVRPFHHEENYQSRTLYTLDESNIFLKVAETKIKQYKFDKVFNQCSTQGDVFAEVEPVIKSALDGYNVCIFAYGQTGSGKTYTMEGKPTDLGVIPRGIQALFDRTSESNRRFLFTFSMLEIYMGNLRDLLVPRGKAQGFKKVPSLSIKTDPDGGIEIENLVAVTVSSFHEVKRLYEVGTHFRSTASTMANSTSSRSHCLIRISLTSFDAPERKRARNKLWMIDLGGSERLVKTKATGKRLKEGKAINLSLSALADVIDALQTKKSHIPYRNSKLTQILKDSIGCESKTLMLVHIRPNEDDLCESICTLGFATRVRSIRLENEEPQVS
;
A
#
# COMPACT_ATOMS: atom_id res chain seq x y z
N MET A 1 -51.73 42.37 18.98
CA MET A 1 -50.95 42.50 20.22
C MET A 1 -50.17 41.20 20.36
N ASP A 2 -49.08 41.08 19.62
CA ASP A 2 -47.69 41.37 20.03
C ASP A 2 -47.05 40.01 20.35
N GLY A 3 -46.10 39.46 19.62
CA GLY A 3 -44.93 40.08 19.01
C GLY A 3 -43.70 39.69 19.86
N LYS A 4 -42.89 38.72 19.39
CA LYS A 4 -41.42 38.81 19.30
C LYS A 4 -40.76 37.46 18.98
N SER A 5 -39.93 37.55 17.94
CA SER A 5 -38.86 36.65 17.52
C SER A 5 -37.78 36.46 18.59
N GLY A 6 -37.17 35.27 18.63
CA GLY A 6 -35.92 35.03 19.34
C GLY A 6 -35.27 33.72 18.91
N ASN A 7 -34.26 33.81 18.04
CA ASN A 7 -33.35 32.72 17.69
C ASN A 7 -32.71 32.15 18.97
N ILE A 8 -32.95 30.88 19.26
CA ILE A 8 -32.23 30.16 20.32
C ILE A 8 -30.86 29.78 19.74
N VAL A 9 -29.85 30.57 20.10
CA VAL A 9 -28.44 30.20 19.97
C VAL A 9 -28.24 28.92 20.77
N GLN A 10 -28.03 27.78 20.10
CA GLN A 10 -27.61 26.56 20.78
C GLN A 10 -26.32 26.84 21.53
N SER A 11 -26.35 26.63 22.84
CA SER A 11 -25.22 26.95 23.71
C SER A 11 -24.04 26.04 23.34
N LEU A 12 -22.83 26.60 23.32
CA LEU A 12 -21.57 25.87 23.07
C LEU A 12 -21.46 24.52 23.84
N PRO A 13 -21.96 24.42 25.09
CA PRO A 13 -22.02 23.15 25.83
C PRO A 13 -22.87 22.05 25.18
N ASP A 14 -23.99 22.39 24.55
CA ASP A 14 -24.90 21.40 23.94
C ASP A 14 -24.29 20.83 22.64
N THR A 15 -23.59 21.68 21.89
CA THR A 15 -22.79 21.27 20.71
C THR A 15 -21.58 20.43 21.12
N LEU A 16 -20.95 20.76 22.26
CA LEU A 16 -19.87 19.97 22.85
C LEU A 16 -20.35 18.58 23.32
N SER A 17 -21.57 18.46 23.86
CA SER A 17 -22.14 17.16 24.26
C SER A 17 -22.42 16.24 23.07
N SER A 18 -22.82 16.79 21.92
CA SER A 18 -22.97 16.06 20.65
C SER A 18 -21.63 15.70 20.01
N LEU A 19 -20.59 16.53 20.19
CA LEU A 19 -19.19 16.21 19.85
C LEU A 19 -18.59 15.13 20.76
N MET A 20 -19.06 15.02 22.02
CA MET A 20 -18.65 13.94 22.93
C MET A 20 -19.35 12.60 22.63
N GLY A 21 -20.45 12.61 21.85
CA GLY A 21 -21.05 11.40 21.28
C GLY A 21 -20.15 10.67 20.27
N LEU A 22 -19.20 11.38 19.65
CA LEU A 22 -18.14 10.81 18.79
C LEU A 22 -17.03 10.09 19.60
N ASN A 23 -17.00 10.26 20.92
CA ASN A 23 -15.99 9.66 21.79
C ASN A 23 -16.31 8.19 22.16
N LYS A 24 -17.46 7.64 21.74
CA LYS A 24 -17.79 6.21 21.95
C LYS A 24 -16.93 5.25 21.10
N TYR A 25 -16.22 5.76 20.10
CA TYR A 25 -15.19 5.00 19.36
C TYR A 25 -13.76 5.30 19.83
N LEU A 26 -13.60 6.17 20.83
CA LEU A 26 -12.31 6.66 21.34
C LEU A 26 -12.29 6.74 22.89
N ALA A 27 -12.63 5.66 23.62
CA ALA A 27 -12.07 5.32 24.96
C ALA A 27 -12.81 4.10 25.59
N PRO A 28 -12.19 3.27 26.45
CA PRO A 28 -10.91 3.46 27.15
C PRO A 28 -9.85 2.43 26.73
N ARG A 29 -8.72 2.88 26.17
CA ARG A 29 -7.54 2.04 25.88
C ARG A 29 -6.27 2.72 26.41
N THR A 30 -6.33 3.16 27.66
CA THR A 30 -5.35 3.98 28.41
C THR A 30 -4.15 3.19 28.92
N SER A 31 -3.55 2.35 28.07
CA SER A 31 -2.21 1.81 28.40
C SER A 31 -1.44 1.44 27.13
N TYR A 32 -2.16 0.90 26.14
CA TYR A 32 -1.59 0.53 24.85
C TYR A 32 -1.40 1.73 23.92
N ILE A 33 -2.39 2.63 23.86
CA ILE A 33 -2.26 3.91 23.13
C ILE A 33 -1.14 4.73 23.76
N GLU A 34 -1.04 4.75 25.10
CA GLU A 34 0.04 5.45 25.82
C GLU A 34 1.43 4.90 25.50
N SER A 35 1.58 3.59 25.28
CA SER A 35 2.87 2.99 24.89
C SER A 35 3.27 3.32 23.45
N VAL A 36 2.30 3.35 22.52
CA VAL A 36 2.53 3.82 21.14
C VAL A 36 2.78 5.33 21.14
N SER A 37 2.08 6.10 21.97
CA SER A 37 2.34 7.52 22.23
C SER A 37 3.74 7.75 22.81
N HIS A 38 4.23 6.89 23.69
CA HIS A 38 5.59 6.97 24.24
C HIS A 38 6.66 6.73 23.16
N ILE A 39 6.43 5.77 22.25
CA ILE A 39 7.28 5.59 21.05
C ILE A 39 7.21 6.84 20.17
N ILE A 40 6.04 7.46 19.99
CA ILE A 40 5.88 8.72 19.24
C ILE A 40 6.59 9.90 19.94
N GLU A 41 6.57 9.95 21.27
CA GLU A 41 7.22 11.00 22.08
C GLU A 41 8.75 10.88 22.05
N GLU A 42 9.30 9.67 22.19
CA GLU A 42 10.74 9.40 22.02
C GLU A 42 11.24 9.69 20.59
N LEU A 43 10.34 9.67 19.60
CA LEU A 43 10.63 9.92 18.19
C LEU A 43 10.45 11.38 17.74
N SER A 44 10.08 12.28 18.65
CA SER A 44 9.89 13.70 18.35
C SER A 44 11.20 14.50 18.54
N PRO A 45 11.77 15.14 17.50
CA PRO A 45 12.76 16.18 17.73
C PRO A 45 12.06 17.35 18.44
N THR A 46 12.67 17.83 19.52
CA THR A 46 12.23 18.98 20.33
C THR A 46 11.64 20.09 19.45
N LYS A 47 10.35 20.36 19.61
CA LYS A 47 9.64 21.44 18.91
C LYS A 47 10.41 22.77 19.09
N PRO A 48 10.73 23.52 18.03
CA PRO A 48 11.14 24.90 18.21
C PRO A 48 9.92 25.71 18.69
N LYS A 49 10.06 26.39 19.83
CA LYS A 49 9.10 27.39 20.30
C LYS A 49 9.17 28.60 19.36
N MET A 50 8.26 28.72 18.41
CA MET A 50 8.02 30.01 17.74
C MET A 50 7.32 30.96 18.72
N LYS A 51 8.07 31.93 19.23
CA LYS A 51 7.50 33.18 19.76
C LYS A 51 7.17 34.06 18.56
N VAL A 52 5.88 34.29 18.30
CA VAL A 52 5.46 35.39 17.44
C VAL A 52 5.39 36.65 18.30
N MET A 53 6.35 37.56 18.09
CA MET A 53 6.27 38.94 18.56
C MET A 53 5.32 39.70 17.63
N VAL A 54 4.24 40.24 18.17
CA VAL A 54 3.40 41.24 17.50
C VAL A 54 3.79 42.60 18.06
N HIS A 55 4.46 43.42 17.26
CA HIS A 55 4.54 44.86 17.51
C HIS A 55 4.35 45.65 16.21
N THR A 56 3.18 46.28 16.16
CA THR A 56 2.81 47.62 15.71
C THR A 56 3.62 48.26 14.58
N ALA A 57 2.92 48.52 13.46
CA ALA A 57 3.13 49.73 12.67
C ALA A 57 1.77 50.42 12.49
N GLN A 58 1.61 51.58 13.12
CA GLN A 58 0.51 52.51 12.85
C GLN A 58 0.98 53.55 11.83
N ASN A 59 0.04 53.96 10.99
CA ASN A 59 -0.04 55.20 10.23
C ASN A 59 0.90 55.39 9.04
N ILE A 60 0.37 55.12 7.85
CA ILE A 60 0.21 56.16 6.80
C ILE A 60 -1.17 55.93 6.17
N CYS A 61 -2.02 56.96 6.20
CA CYS A 61 -3.28 57.00 5.45
C CYS A 61 -3.08 58.04 4.34
N SER A 62 -3.20 57.63 3.09
CA SER A 62 -3.42 58.53 1.95
C SER A 62 -3.94 57.71 0.77
N ASP A 63 -5.21 57.94 0.41
CA ASP A 63 -5.90 57.59 -0.85
C ASP A 63 -5.68 56.17 -1.42
N ASP A 64 -6.42 55.17 -0.92
CA ASP A 64 -6.29 53.75 -1.28
C ASP A 64 -7.52 53.18 -2.02
N THR A 65 -8.34 53.98 -2.70
CA THR A 65 -9.49 53.42 -3.46
C THR A 65 -9.05 52.66 -4.72
N ASP A 66 -7.94 53.06 -5.34
CA ASP A 66 -7.37 52.34 -6.49
C ASP A 66 -6.62 51.08 -6.06
N SER A 67 -5.96 51.07 -4.89
CA SER A 67 -5.24 49.90 -4.38
C SER A 67 -6.18 48.80 -3.86
N ASP A 68 -7.32 49.17 -3.26
CA ASP A 68 -8.39 48.23 -2.89
C ASP A 68 -9.08 47.64 -4.13
N ALA A 69 -9.27 48.43 -5.20
CA ALA A 69 -9.81 47.94 -6.47
C ALA A 69 -8.83 47.00 -7.18
N GLU A 70 -7.53 47.29 -7.16
CA GLU A 70 -6.49 46.38 -7.66
C GLU A 70 -6.39 45.10 -6.83
N ALA A 71 -6.48 45.19 -5.49
CA ALA A 71 -6.49 44.04 -4.60
C ALA A 71 -7.72 43.14 -4.84
N ALA A 72 -8.90 43.74 -5.03
CA ALA A 72 -10.13 43.00 -5.38
C ALA A 72 -10.01 42.28 -6.73
N LYS A 73 -9.39 42.93 -7.72
CA LYS A 73 -9.14 42.35 -9.04
C LYS A 73 -8.15 41.18 -8.99
N VAL A 74 -7.07 41.31 -8.22
CA VAL A 74 -6.12 40.22 -7.97
C VAL A 74 -6.80 39.06 -7.24
N GLN A 75 -7.66 39.35 -6.26
CA GLN A 75 -8.41 38.32 -5.53
C GLN A 75 -9.38 37.57 -6.44
N GLU A 76 -10.09 38.27 -7.34
CA GLU A 76 -10.94 37.64 -8.35
C GLU A 76 -10.14 36.75 -9.30
N GLU A 77 -8.97 37.22 -9.77
CA GLU A 77 -8.07 36.44 -10.61
C GLU A 77 -7.54 35.19 -9.90
N LEU A 78 -7.20 35.28 -8.61
CA LEU A 78 -6.80 34.13 -7.79
C LEU A 78 -7.93 33.09 -7.68
N VAL A 79 -9.18 33.52 -7.49
CA VAL A 79 -10.34 32.63 -7.45
C VAL A 79 -10.54 31.94 -8.81
N LEU A 80 -10.41 32.67 -9.92
CA LEU A 80 -10.50 32.11 -11.27
C LEU A 80 -9.36 31.11 -11.56
N LEU A 81 -8.13 31.43 -11.15
CA LEU A 81 -6.96 30.55 -11.30
C LEU A 81 -7.11 29.28 -10.46
N ASP A 82 -7.59 29.37 -9.21
CA ASP A 82 -7.87 28.19 -8.37
C ASP A 82 -8.96 27.31 -9.00
N GLY A 83 -10.00 27.93 -9.59
CA GLY A 83 -11.03 27.23 -10.36
C GLY A 83 -10.45 26.46 -11.56
N LYS A 84 -9.60 27.11 -12.36
CA LYS A 84 -8.89 26.47 -13.49
C LYS A 84 -7.97 25.34 -13.02
N LEU A 85 -7.22 25.54 -11.93
CA LEU A 85 -6.31 24.54 -11.37
C LEU A 85 -7.08 23.30 -10.90
N LYS A 86 -8.23 23.48 -10.24
CA LYS A 86 -9.15 22.39 -9.87
C LYS A 86 -9.64 21.62 -11.09
N GLN A 87 -10.04 22.31 -12.15
CA GLN A 87 -10.50 21.68 -13.40
C GLN A 87 -9.39 20.87 -14.08
N ILE A 88 -8.19 21.44 -14.22
CA ILE A 88 -7.01 20.75 -14.79
C ILE A 88 -6.65 19.51 -13.95
N THR A 89 -6.69 19.62 -12.63
CA THR A 89 -6.42 18.50 -11.72
C THR A 89 -7.45 17.37 -11.90
N LEU A 90 -8.72 17.72 -12.02
CA LEU A 90 -9.80 16.76 -12.26
C LEU A 90 -9.65 16.06 -13.62
N GLN A 91 -9.34 16.81 -14.68
CA GLN A 91 -9.05 16.25 -16.01
C GLN A 91 -7.82 15.32 -15.98
N ARG A 92 -6.73 15.72 -15.31
CA ARG A 92 -5.54 14.87 -15.15
C ARG A 92 -5.88 13.56 -14.45
N ARG A 93 -6.68 13.61 -13.38
CA ARG A 93 -7.14 12.43 -12.64
C ARG A 93 -7.98 11.50 -13.52
N GLN A 94 -8.93 12.06 -14.29
CA GLN A 94 -9.75 11.29 -15.22
C GLN A 94 -8.91 10.64 -16.32
N SER A 95 -8.01 11.40 -16.94
CA SER A 95 -7.12 10.88 -17.99
C SER A 95 -6.18 9.79 -17.48
N LEU A 96 -5.58 9.97 -16.29
CA LEU A 96 -4.75 8.94 -15.66
C LEU A 96 -5.59 7.69 -15.35
N ASN A 97 -6.78 7.86 -14.79
CA ASN A 97 -7.65 6.74 -14.47
C ASN A 97 -8.03 5.96 -15.73
N ASN A 98 -8.47 6.65 -16.78
CA ASN A 98 -8.84 6.04 -18.06
C ASN A 98 -7.63 5.31 -18.67
N TYR A 99 -6.44 5.91 -18.64
CA TYR A 99 -5.22 5.26 -19.12
C TYR A 99 -4.92 3.97 -18.35
N LEU A 100 -5.10 3.98 -17.03
CA LEU A 100 -4.89 2.79 -16.20
C LEU A 100 -5.97 1.72 -16.39
N ASP A 101 -7.24 2.11 -16.57
CA ASP A 101 -8.35 1.20 -16.83
C ASP A 101 -8.24 0.54 -18.21
N LEU A 102 -7.80 1.29 -19.22
CA LEU A 102 -7.49 0.74 -20.55
C LEU A 102 -6.40 -0.33 -20.49
N LYS A 103 -5.49 -0.26 -19.51
CA LYS A 103 -4.48 -1.30 -19.26
C LYS A 103 -5.00 -2.47 -18.42
N GLY A 104 -6.20 -2.39 -17.86
CA GLY A 104 -6.83 -3.39 -17.01
C GLY A 104 -6.59 -3.19 -15.52
N ASN A 105 -7.54 -3.68 -14.71
CA ASN A 105 -7.56 -3.52 -13.25
C ASN A 105 -6.43 -4.26 -12.54
N ILE A 106 -5.96 -5.37 -13.13
CA ILE A 106 -4.81 -6.14 -12.64
C ILE A 106 -3.72 -6.11 -13.70
N ARG A 107 -2.60 -5.45 -13.37
CA ARG A 107 -1.39 -5.44 -14.19
C ARG A 107 -0.34 -6.38 -13.62
N VAL A 108 0.48 -6.91 -14.51
CA VAL A 108 1.55 -7.85 -14.18
C VAL A 108 2.85 -7.38 -14.83
N PHE A 109 3.82 -7.06 -13.99
CA PHE A 109 5.18 -6.71 -14.38
C PHE A 109 6.12 -7.85 -14.03
N CYS A 110 6.95 -8.27 -14.97
CA CYS A 110 7.95 -9.32 -14.75
C CYS A 110 9.33 -8.69 -14.60
N ARG A 111 10.10 -9.06 -13.58
CA ARG A 111 11.48 -8.62 -13.35
C ARG A 111 12.42 -9.80 -13.27
N VAL A 112 13.40 -9.82 -14.17
CA VAL A 112 14.49 -10.80 -14.16
C VAL A 112 15.65 -10.18 -13.39
N ARG A 113 16.06 -10.79 -12.28
CA ARG A 113 17.21 -10.27 -11.52
C ARG A 113 18.54 -10.56 -12.24
N PRO A 114 19.59 -9.73 -12.03
CA PRO A 114 20.94 -10.06 -12.48
C PRO A 114 21.44 -11.38 -11.90
N PHE A 115 22.41 -12.00 -12.55
CA PHE A 115 23.17 -13.12 -11.98
C PHE A 115 23.97 -12.67 -10.76
N HIS A 116 24.02 -13.53 -9.74
CA HIS A 116 24.93 -13.39 -8.62
C HIS A 116 26.34 -13.87 -9.05
N HIS A 117 27.40 -13.39 -8.39
CA HIS A 117 28.78 -13.77 -8.75
C HIS A 117 29.07 -15.28 -8.68
N GLU A 118 28.29 -16.01 -7.89
CA GLU A 118 28.39 -17.47 -7.73
C GLU A 118 27.59 -18.25 -8.78
N GLU A 119 26.79 -17.57 -9.61
CA GLU A 119 25.91 -18.21 -10.59
C GLU A 119 26.55 -18.22 -11.98
N ASN A 120 26.48 -19.38 -12.65
CA ASN A 120 27.06 -19.53 -13.96
C ASN A 120 26.18 -18.89 -15.04
N TYR A 121 26.66 -17.80 -15.66
CA TYR A 121 26.00 -17.12 -16.76
C TYR A 121 25.69 -18.03 -17.97
N GLN A 122 26.48 -19.09 -18.18
CA GLN A 122 26.25 -20.05 -19.27
C GLN A 122 24.98 -20.89 -19.07
N SER A 123 24.49 -20.99 -17.84
CA SER A 123 23.25 -21.70 -17.47
C SER A 123 21.99 -20.81 -17.62
N ARG A 124 22.09 -19.71 -18.39
CA ARG A 124 20.93 -18.83 -18.64
C ARG A 124 19.84 -19.56 -19.43
N THR A 125 18.62 -19.54 -18.90
CA THR A 125 17.44 -20.09 -19.57
C THR A 125 16.46 -19.03 -20.03
N LEU A 126 16.69 -17.77 -19.65
CA LEU A 126 15.79 -16.64 -19.90
C LEU A 126 16.38 -15.61 -20.84
N TYR A 127 15.55 -15.15 -21.76
CA TYR A 127 15.87 -14.10 -22.71
C TYR A 127 14.70 -13.12 -22.79
N THR A 128 15.02 -11.83 -22.91
CA THR A 128 14.05 -10.74 -23.13
C THR A 128 14.41 -10.08 -24.44
N LEU A 129 13.47 -10.04 -25.40
CA LEU A 129 13.69 -9.36 -26.68
C LEU A 129 13.14 -7.93 -26.68
N ASP A 130 12.14 -7.67 -25.84
CA ASP A 130 11.47 -6.38 -25.71
C ASP A 130 10.97 -6.21 -24.26
N GLU A 131 10.24 -5.13 -24.02
CA GLU A 131 9.70 -4.78 -22.70
C GLU A 131 8.38 -5.49 -22.36
N SER A 132 7.93 -6.48 -23.13
CA SER A 132 6.64 -7.16 -22.94
C SER A 132 6.74 -8.67 -22.97
N ASN A 133 7.80 -9.24 -23.57
CA ASN A 133 7.94 -10.65 -23.84
C ASN A 133 9.17 -11.23 -23.13
N ILE A 134 8.95 -12.36 -22.48
CA ILE A 134 10.01 -13.18 -21.91
C ILE A 134 9.99 -14.58 -22.55
N PHE A 135 11.17 -15.02 -22.97
CA PHE A 135 11.39 -16.31 -23.61
C PHE A 135 12.16 -17.22 -22.66
N LEU A 136 11.58 -18.37 -22.34
CA LEU A 136 12.15 -19.37 -21.46
C LEU A 136 12.51 -20.62 -22.27
N LYS A 137 13.80 -20.94 -22.34
CA LYS A 137 14.32 -22.19 -22.91
C LYS A 137 14.04 -23.32 -21.91
N VAL A 138 13.08 -24.19 -22.25
CA VAL A 138 12.64 -25.33 -21.42
C VAL A 138 13.39 -26.61 -21.78
N ALA A 139 13.76 -26.74 -23.06
CA ALA A 139 14.64 -27.79 -23.59
C ALA A 139 15.40 -27.20 -24.78
N GLU A 140 16.37 -27.93 -25.34
CA GLU A 140 17.17 -27.46 -26.48
C GLU A 140 16.32 -26.93 -27.65
N THR A 141 15.22 -27.62 -27.95
CA THR A 141 14.31 -27.28 -29.06
C THR A 141 13.00 -26.62 -28.62
N LYS A 142 12.79 -26.44 -27.31
CA LYS A 142 11.51 -25.97 -26.76
C LYS A 142 11.67 -24.65 -26.01
N ILE A 143 11.18 -23.58 -26.62
CA ILE A 143 11.11 -22.25 -26.02
C ILE A 143 9.65 -21.91 -25.73
N LYS A 144 9.37 -21.46 -24.50
CA LYS A 144 8.06 -20.91 -24.12
C LYS A 144 8.13 -19.40 -24.08
N GLN A 145 7.15 -18.74 -24.68
CA GLN A 145 6.98 -17.29 -24.60
C GLN A 145 5.90 -16.95 -23.58
N TYR A 146 6.15 -15.95 -22.74
CA TYR A 146 5.16 -15.33 -21.86
C TYR A 146 5.11 -13.83 -22.12
N LYS A 147 3.90 -13.26 -22.07
CA LYS A 147 3.65 -11.84 -22.33
C LYS A 147 3.07 -11.15 -21.09
N PHE A 148 3.69 -10.05 -20.70
CA PHE A 148 3.33 -9.24 -19.55
C PHE A 148 3.13 -7.76 -19.94
N ASP A 149 2.65 -6.96 -19.01
CA ASP A 149 2.39 -5.53 -19.26
C ASP A 149 3.69 -4.70 -19.23
N LYS A 150 4.71 -5.20 -18.52
CA LYS A 150 6.10 -4.73 -18.58
C LYS A 150 7.05 -5.86 -18.20
N VAL A 151 8.19 -5.96 -18.88
CA VAL A 151 9.29 -6.88 -18.58
C VAL A 151 10.57 -6.07 -18.34
N PHE A 152 11.09 -6.17 -17.13
CA PHE A 152 12.37 -5.62 -16.71
C PHE A 152 13.46 -6.67 -16.86
N ASN A 153 14.48 -6.34 -17.64
CA ASN A 153 15.63 -7.20 -17.87
C ASN A 153 16.64 -7.05 -16.71
N GLN A 154 17.77 -7.75 -16.82
CA GLN A 154 18.81 -7.77 -15.78
C GLN A 154 19.50 -6.43 -15.59
N CYS A 155 19.43 -5.50 -16.55
CA CYS A 155 20.01 -4.17 -16.46
C CYS A 155 19.06 -3.14 -15.83
N SER A 156 17.78 -3.48 -15.65
CA SER A 156 16.78 -2.55 -15.12
C SER A 156 17.03 -2.23 -13.64
N THR A 157 17.19 -0.95 -13.36
CA THR A 157 17.46 -0.39 -12.03
C THR A 157 16.20 -0.32 -11.17
N GLN A 158 16.34 0.00 -9.88
CA GLN A 158 15.20 0.32 -9.02
C GLN A 158 14.42 1.55 -9.50
N GLY A 159 15.14 2.52 -10.08
CA GLY A 159 14.54 3.73 -10.66
C GLY A 159 13.63 3.39 -11.83
N ASP A 160 14.10 2.56 -12.76
CA ASP A 160 13.32 2.13 -13.93
C ASP A 160 12.04 1.40 -13.53
N VAL A 161 12.15 0.52 -12.52
CA VAL A 161 10.98 -0.20 -11.99
C VAL A 161 10.03 0.76 -11.30
N PHE A 162 10.54 1.69 -10.49
CA PHE A 162 9.71 2.65 -9.78
C PHE A 162 8.97 3.60 -10.72
N ALA A 163 9.59 4.05 -11.82
CA ALA A 163 8.96 4.94 -12.79
C ALA A 163 7.65 4.36 -13.38
N GLU A 164 7.57 3.05 -13.56
CA GLU A 164 6.37 2.35 -14.03
C GLU A 164 5.34 2.09 -12.90
N VAL A 165 5.82 1.96 -11.66
CA VAL A 165 4.99 1.67 -10.47
C VAL A 165 4.38 2.94 -9.86
N GLU A 166 5.09 4.07 -9.94
CA GLU A 166 4.72 5.34 -9.32
C GLU A 166 3.31 5.84 -9.71
N PRO A 167 2.88 5.79 -10.99
CA PRO A 167 1.52 6.21 -11.36
C PRO A 167 0.43 5.37 -10.67
N VAL A 168 0.72 4.09 -10.38
CA VAL A 168 -0.19 3.18 -9.67
C VAL A 168 -0.34 3.62 -8.22
N ILE A 169 0.79 3.92 -7.56
CA ILE A 169 0.82 4.41 -6.17
C ILE A 169 0.08 5.75 -6.07
N LYS A 170 0.33 6.67 -7.00
CA LYS A 170 -0.32 7.99 -7.03
C LYS A 170 -1.84 7.92 -7.18
N SER A 171 -2.38 6.84 -7.75
CA SER A 171 -3.83 6.61 -7.83
C SER A 171 -4.51 6.54 -6.45
N ALA A 172 -3.75 6.24 -5.38
CA ALA A 172 -4.27 6.26 -4.01
C ALA A 172 -4.65 7.67 -3.53
N LEU A 173 -3.96 8.71 -4.01
CA LEU A 173 -4.29 10.12 -3.77
C LEU A 173 -5.55 10.54 -4.55
N ASP A 174 -5.83 9.84 -5.63
CA ASP A 174 -6.95 10.05 -6.53
C ASP A 174 -8.19 9.25 -6.13
N GLY A 175 -8.29 8.71 -4.91
CA GLY A 175 -9.53 8.05 -4.47
C GLY A 175 -9.61 6.55 -4.70
N TYR A 176 -8.56 5.90 -5.22
CA TYR A 176 -8.60 4.47 -5.52
C TYR A 176 -7.91 3.65 -4.46
N ASN A 177 -8.45 2.46 -4.19
CA ASN A 177 -7.67 1.42 -3.51
C ASN A 177 -6.57 0.94 -4.46
N VAL A 178 -5.39 0.71 -3.89
CA VAL A 178 -4.19 0.29 -4.63
C VAL A 178 -3.57 -0.90 -3.91
N CYS A 179 -3.22 -1.94 -4.65
CA CYS A 179 -2.52 -3.09 -4.11
C CYS A 179 -1.33 -3.45 -4.99
N ILE A 180 -0.13 -3.42 -4.42
CA ILE A 180 1.11 -3.82 -5.08
C ILE A 180 1.69 -5.00 -4.32
N PHE A 181 1.89 -6.13 -4.99
CA PHE A 181 2.47 -7.31 -4.36
C PHE A 181 3.57 -7.94 -5.19
N ALA A 182 4.66 -8.34 -4.53
CA ALA A 182 5.76 -9.07 -5.12
C ALA A 182 5.57 -10.58 -4.96
N TYR A 183 5.80 -11.35 -6.03
CA TYR A 183 5.59 -12.79 -6.10
C TYR A 183 6.74 -13.49 -6.83
N GLY A 184 7.12 -14.67 -6.35
CA GLY A 184 8.19 -15.50 -6.91
C GLY A 184 8.94 -16.28 -5.83
N GLN A 185 9.84 -17.14 -6.24
CA GLN A 185 10.59 -17.97 -5.30
C GLN A 185 11.54 -17.17 -4.41
N THR A 186 11.96 -17.74 -3.29
CA THR A 186 13.00 -17.16 -2.43
C THR A 186 14.25 -16.81 -3.24
N GLY A 187 14.87 -15.68 -2.96
CA GLY A 187 16.08 -15.23 -3.67
C GLY A 187 15.86 -14.75 -5.12
N SER A 188 14.61 -14.65 -5.62
CA SER A 188 14.35 -14.10 -6.96
C SER A 188 14.39 -12.56 -7.04
N GLY A 189 14.47 -11.86 -5.90
CA GLY A 189 14.57 -10.39 -5.86
C GLY A 189 13.30 -9.65 -5.41
N LYS A 190 12.32 -10.33 -4.82
CA LYS A 190 11.10 -9.73 -4.25
C LYS A 190 11.41 -8.60 -3.25
N THR A 191 12.06 -8.95 -2.14
CA THR A 191 12.44 -7.99 -1.09
C THR A 191 13.38 -6.91 -1.63
N TYR A 192 14.33 -7.24 -2.52
CA TYR A 192 15.15 -6.22 -3.17
C TYR A 192 14.30 -5.23 -3.97
N THR A 193 13.28 -5.67 -4.70
CA THR A 193 12.41 -4.75 -5.44
C THR A 193 11.52 -3.92 -4.52
N MET A 194 10.94 -4.55 -3.49
CA MET A 194 10.00 -3.88 -2.59
C MET A 194 10.70 -2.92 -1.63
N GLU A 195 11.76 -3.36 -0.96
CA GLU A 195 12.49 -2.59 0.05
C GLU A 195 13.76 -1.94 -0.51
N GLY A 196 14.54 -2.71 -1.27
CA GLY A 196 15.84 -2.28 -1.80
C GLY A 196 16.98 -2.41 -0.81
N LYS A 197 18.06 -1.68 -1.08
CA LYS A 197 19.21 -1.50 -0.19
C LYS A 197 19.24 -0.03 0.27
N PRO A 198 19.93 0.31 1.37
CA PRO A 198 20.08 1.70 1.80
C PRO A 198 20.63 2.63 0.70
N THR A 199 21.50 2.11 -0.17
CA THR A 199 22.07 2.83 -1.32
C THR A 199 21.19 2.80 -2.57
N ASP A 200 20.19 1.92 -2.62
CA ASP A 200 19.36 1.69 -3.79
C ASP A 200 17.94 1.25 -3.39
N LEU A 201 17.16 2.26 -2.99
CA LEU A 201 15.84 2.11 -2.39
C LEU A 201 14.84 1.46 -3.36
N GLY A 202 13.95 0.62 -2.83
CA GLY A 202 12.91 -0.08 -3.59
C GLY A 202 11.58 0.69 -3.68
N VAL A 203 10.54 -0.05 -4.09
CA VAL A 203 9.18 0.48 -4.32
C VAL A 203 8.55 1.08 -3.06
N ILE A 204 8.68 0.46 -1.90
CA ILE A 204 8.08 0.90 -0.64
C ILE A 204 8.61 2.28 -0.24
N PRO A 205 9.93 2.47 0.02
CA PRO A 205 10.45 3.77 0.43
C PRO A 205 10.24 4.85 -0.63
N ARG A 206 10.46 4.55 -1.92
CA ARG A 206 10.22 5.51 -3.01
C ARG A 206 8.74 5.89 -3.13
N GLY A 207 7.85 4.92 -2.98
CA GLY A 207 6.40 5.11 -3.04
C GLY A 207 5.88 5.99 -1.92
N ILE A 208 6.33 5.74 -0.69
CA ILE A 208 5.96 6.58 0.46
C ILE A 208 6.48 8.01 0.25
N GLN A 209 7.74 8.18 -0.16
CA GLN A 209 8.32 9.49 -0.45
C GLN A 209 7.49 10.24 -1.51
N ALA A 210 7.20 9.59 -2.63
CA ALA A 210 6.41 10.18 -3.72
C ALA A 210 4.99 10.56 -3.30
N LEU A 211 4.36 9.81 -2.37
CA LEU A 211 3.06 10.20 -1.79
C LEU A 211 3.17 11.51 -1.01
N PHE A 212 4.16 11.63 -0.11
CA PHE A 212 4.34 12.84 0.69
C PHE A 212 4.73 14.05 -0.15
N ASP A 213 5.67 13.88 -1.09
CA ASP A 213 6.07 14.94 -2.02
C ASP A 213 4.85 15.45 -2.79
N ARG A 214 4.06 14.52 -3.34
CA ARG A 214 2.86 14.89 -4.11
C ARG A 214 1.79 15.58 -3.28
N THR A 215 1.65 15.24 -2.00
CA THR A 215 0.72 15.96 -1.12
C THR A 215 1.22 17.33 -0.71
N SER A 216 2.53 17.54 -0.62
CA SER A 216 3.10 18.86 -0.31
C SER A 216 2.87 19.87 -1.44
N GLU A 217 2.79 19.37 -2.68
CA GLU A 217 2.45 20.17 -3.88
C GLU A 217 0.94 20.41 -4.06
N SER A 218 0.09 19.77 -3.25
CA SER A 218 -1.36 19.80 -3.42
C SER A 218 -2.03 20.74 -2.43
N ASN A 219 -3.06 21.47 -2.88
CA ASN A 219 -3.94 22.24 -1.99
C ASN A 219 -4.86 21.33 -1.13
N ARG A 220 -4.79 20.01 -1.33
CA ARG A 220 -5.62 19.01 -0.67
C ARG A 220 -5.00 18.57 0.64
N ARG A 221 -5.81 18.49 1.69
CA ARG A 221 -5.35 18.00 3.00
C ARG A 221 -5.64 16.51 3.13
N PHE A 222 -4.61 15.74 3.49
CA PHE A 222 -4.70 14.31 3.71
C PHE A 222 -4.31 13.93 5.15
N LEU A 223 -5.04 12.98 5.73
CA LEU A 223 -4.61 12.23 6.90
C LEU A 223 -4.04 10.90 6.45
N PHE A 224 -2.78 10.64 6.80
CA PHE A 224 -2.12 9.37 6.54
C PHE A 224 -2.03 8.55 7.82
N THR A 225 -2.30 7.25 7.70
CA THR A 225 -2.00 6.29 8.76
C THR A 225 -1.20 5.11 8.23
N PHE A 226 -0.20 4.67 8.99
CA PHE A 226 0.65 3.53 8.69
C PHE A 226 0.31 2.32 9.56
N SER A 227 0.20 1.15 8.93
CA SER A 227 0.12 -0.16 9.60
C SER A 227 1.10 -1.12 8.95
N MET A 228 1.67 -2.04 9.73
CA MET A 228 2.54 -3.10 9.22
C MET A 228 2.19 -4.41 9.92
N LEU A 229 1.98 -5.48 9.15
CA LEU A 229 1.60 -6.78 9.69
C LEU A 229 2.28 -7.92 8.93
N GLU A 230 2.45 -9.05 9.60
CA GLU A 230 2.89 -10.30 8.99
C GLU A 230 1.80 -11.37 9.05
N ILE A 231 1.74 -12.19 8.00
CA ILE A 231 1.08 -13.50 8.04
C ILE A 231 2.16 -14.54 8.21
N TYR A 232 2.25 -15.13 9.41
CA TYR A 232 3.22 -16.18 9.73
C TYR A 232 2.50 -17.40 10.29
N MET A 233 2.75 -18.56 9.69
CA MET A 233 2.06 -19.82 10.01
C MET A 233 0.53 -19.68 10.01
N GLY A 234 -0.03 -18.97 9.02
CA GLY A 234 -1.47 -18.75 8.88
C GLY A 234 -2.10 -17.76 9.86
N ASN A 235 -1.31 -17.21 10.79
CA ASN A 235 -1.80 -16.28 11.81
C ASN A 235 -1.37 -14.84 11.47
N LEU A 236 -2.27 -13.90 11.74
CA LEU A 236 -2.00 -12.47 11.65
C LEU A 236 -1.20 -12.00 12.85
N ARG A 237 -0.20 -11.16 12.62
CA ARG A 237 0.59 -10.54 13.67
C ARG A 237 0.86 -9.10 13.31
N ASP A 238 0.62 -8.22 14.26
CA ASP A 238 0.94 -6.80 14.13
C ASP A 238 2.45 -6.61 14.35
N LEU A 239 3.11 -5.97 13.40
CA LEU A 239 4.56 -5.71 13.45
C LEU A 239 4.90 -4.38 14.12
N LEU A 240 3.92 -3.61 14.60
CA LEU A 240 4.16 -2.39 15.38
C LEU A 240 3.96 -2.62 16.89
N VAL A 241 3.65 -3.85 17.30
CA VAL A 241 3.47 -4.24 18.70
C VAL A 241 4.67 -5.03 19.20
N PRO A 242 5.40 -4.54 20.23
CA PRO A 242 6.51 -5.27 20.82
C PRO A 242 6.10 -6.64 21.36
N ARG A 243 6.97 -7.64 21.20
CA ARG A 243 6.80 -8.96 21.81
C ARG A 243 7.66 -9.11 23.06
N GLY A 244 7.02 -9.05 24.22
CA GLY A 244 7.64 -9.46 25.47
C GLY A 244 6.63 -9.57 26.60
N LYS A 245 6.88 -10.50 27.55
CA LYS A 245 6.29 -10.46 28.90
C LYS A 245 6.94 -9.34 29.75
N ALA A 246 7.26 -8.21 29.14
CA ALA A 246 7.89 -7.11 29.84
C ALA A 246 6.77 -6.29 30.51
N GLN A 247 6.58 -6.52 31.81
CA GLN A 247 5.88 -5.66 32.76
C GLN A 247 4.36 -5.51 32.56
N GLY A 248 3.58 -6.49 33.05
CA GLY A 248 2.18 -6.25 33.45
C GLY A 248 1.11 -6.13 32.34
N PHE A 249 1.47 -6.18 31.05
CA PHE A 249 0.51 -6.02 29.97
C PHE A 249 -0.43 -7.23 29.80
N LYS A 250 -1.75 -6.96 29.78
CA LYS A 250 -2.80 -7.91 29.37
C LYS A 250 -2.52 -8.40 27.93
N LYS A 251 -2.84 -9.67 27.68
CA LYS A 251 -2.77 -10.42 26.41
C LYS A 251 -2.90 -9.52 25.16
N VAL A 252 -1.90 -9.56 24.26
CA VAL A 252 -1.94 -8.87 22.96
C VAL A 252 -3.25 -9.20 22.24
N PRO A 253 -4.04 -8.20 21.79
CA PRO A 253 -5.31 -8.44 21.11
C PRO A 253 -5.14 -9.31 19.88
N SER A 254 -6.06 -10.25 19.68
CA SER A 254 -6.12 -11.00 18.42
C SER A 254 -6.55 -10.07 17.28
N LEU A 255 -5.85 -10.15 16.15
CA LEU A 255 -6.27 -9.49 14.92
C LEU A 255 -7.43 -10.29 14.29
N SER A 256 -8.48 -9.60 13.85
CA SER A 256 -9.63 -10.22 13.19
C SER A 256 -9.90 -9.49 11.86
N ILE A 257 -10.22 -10.24 10.80
CA ILE A 257 -10.56 -9.66 9.49
C ILE A 257 -12.07 -9.50 9.43
N LYS A 258 -12.54 -8.29 9.14
CA LYS A 258 -13.94 -7.95 8.97
C LYS A 258 -14.18 -7.41 7.56
N THR A 259 -15.38 -7.65 7.05
CA THR A 259 -15.88 -7.06 5.82
C THR A 259 -16.91 -6.00 6.21
N ASP A 260 -16.75 -4.79 5.71
CA ASP A 260 -17.74 -3.72 5.88
C ASP A 260 -18.96 -3.93 4.95
N PRO A 261 -20.06 -3.17 5.12
CA PRO A 261 -21.25 -3.32 4.28
C PRO A 261 -21.01 -3.08 2.80
N ASP A 262 -20.02 -2.25 2.45
CA ASP A 262 -19.64 -1.91 1.07
C ASP A 262 -18.66 -2.94 0.46
N GLY A 263 -18.35 -4.01 1.20
CA GLY A 263 -17.48 -5.10 0.74
C GLY A 263 -15.99 -4.88 1.01
N GLY A 264 -15.59 -3.74 1.56
CA GLY A 264 -14.23 -3.40 1.95
C GLY A 264 -13.71 -4.23 3.13
N ILE A 265 -12.39 -4.42 3.19
CA ILE A 265 -11.74 -5.25 4.21
C ILE A 265 -11.04 -4.41 5.27
N GLU A 266 -11.41 -4.62 6.53
CA GLU A 266 -10.74 -4.03 7.68
C GLU A 266 -10.19 -5.09 8.63
N ILE A 267 -9.08 -4.74 9.30
CA ILE A 267 -8.43 -5.62 10.27
C ILE A 267 -8.60 -4.98 11.65
N GLU A 268 -9.48 -5.56 12.46
CA GLU A 268 -9.72 -5.11 13.83
C GLU A 268 -8.48 -5.34 14.69
N ASN A 269 -8.21 -4.36 15.56
CA ASN A 269 -7.04 -4.31 16.45
C ASN A 269 -5.68 -4.19 15.74
N LEU A 270 -5.65 -4.00 14.42
CA LEU A 270 -4.43 -3.62 13.71
C LEU A 270 -4.08 -2.17 14.04
N VAL A 271 -2.87 -1.93 14.51
CA VAL A 271 -2.37 -0.61 14.83
C VAL A 271 -2.30 0.25 13.58
N ALA A 272 -2.86 1.45 13.66
CA ALA A 272 -2.78 2.47 12.63
C ALA A 272 -2.19 3.73 13.26
N VAL A 273 -0.91 4.00 12.99
CA VAL A 273 -0.20 5.17 13.51
C VAL A 273 -0.38 6.32 12.52
N THR A 274 -0.91 7.46 12.98
CA THR A 274 -0.95 8.68 12.17
C THR A 274 0.47 9.14 11.87
N VAL A 275 0.73 9.44 10.60
CA VAL A 275 2.04 9.87 10.13
C VAL A 275 1.92 11.16 9.33
N SER A 276 2.88 12.05 9.50
CA SER A 276 2.91 13.38 8.89
C SER A 276 4.08 13.57 7.92
N SER A 277 5.04 12.63 7.90
CA SER A 277 6.22 12.70 7.03
C SER A 277 6.74 11.33 6.62
N PHE A 278 7.51 11.28 5.52
CA PHE A 278 8.26 10.09 5.10
C PHE A 278 9.17 9.55 6.21
N HIS A 279 9.81 10.44 6.98
CA HIS A 279 10.77 10.04 8.01
C HIS A 279 10.09 9.28 9.17
N GLU A 280 8.88 9.67 9.57
CA GLU A 280 8.09 8.93 10.56
C GLU A 280 7.74 7.53 10.06
N VAL A 281 7.30 7.41 8.80
CA VAL A 281 7.00 6.11 8.20
C VAL A 281 8.24 5.24 8.13
N LYS A 282 9.38 5.80 7.73
CA LYS A 282 10.66 5.08 7.66
C LYS A 282 11.04 4.49 9.03
N ARG A 283 10.89 5.26 10.10
CA ARG A 283 11.15 4.79 11.47
C ARG A 283 10.20 3.66 11.89
N LEU A 284 8.91 3.80 11.62
CA LEU A 284 7.92 2.74 11.90
C LEU A 284 8.20 1.47 11.09
N TYR A 285 8.63 1.61 9.85
CA TYR A 285 9.02 0.50 9.00
C TYR A 285 10.27 -0.22 9.55
N GLU A 286 11.27 0.51 10.04
CA GLU A 286 12.46 -0.05 10.69
C GLU A 286 12.08 -0.83 11.97
N VAL A 287 11.18 -0.29 12.79
CA VAL A 287 10.62 -0.99 13.97
C VAL A 287 9.94 -2.30 13.55
N GLY A 288 9.07 -2.25 12.54
CA GLY A 288 8.36 -3.44 12.07
C GLY A 288 9.27 -4.51 11.48
N THR A 289 10.31 -4.09 10.77
CA THR A 289 11.35 -4.99 10.24
C THR A 289 12.17 -5.62 11.36
N HIS A 290 12.46 -4.88 12.44
CA HIS A 290 13.13 -5.41 13.62
C HIS A 290 12.28 -6.48 14.33
N PHE A 291 10.98 -6.24 14.54
CA PHE A 291 10.09 -7.24 15.16
C PHE A 291 9.85 -8.45 14.26
N ARG A 292 9.82 -8.27 12.94
CA ARG A 292 9.83 -9.38 11.98
C ARG A 292 11.08 -10.24 12.11
N SER A 293 12.25 -9.61 12.33
CA SER A 293 13.55 -10.28 12.42
C SER A 293 13.76 -11.02 13.74
N THR A 294 13.39 -10.43 14.88
CA THR A 294 13.58 -11.00 16.23
C THR A 294 12.68 -12.21 16.54
N ALA A 295 11.62 -12.43 15.76
CA ALA A 295 10.85 -13.69 15.80
C ALA A 295 11.65 -14.92 15.29
N SER A 296 12.84 -14.70 14.74
CA SER A 296 13.72 -15.72 14.19
C SER A 296 14.92 -16.00 15.09
N THR A 297 15.17 -17.27 15.39
CA THR A 297 16.41 -17.71 16.02
C THR A 297 17.55 -17.54 15.02
N MET A 298 18.38 -16.50 15.20
CA MET A 298 19.78 -16.24 14.80
C MET A 298 20.33 -16.64 13.40
N ALA A 299 19.59 -17.32 12.52
CA ALA A 299 20.16 -17.87 11.26
C ALA A 299 19.16 -18.04 10.10
N ASN A 300 18.07 -17.27 10.02
CA ASN A 300 17.02 -17.50 9.00
C ASN A 300 16.63 -16.20 8.27
N SER A 301 16.56 -16.22 6.93
CA SER A 301 15.94 -15.13 6.17
C SER A 301 14.41 -15.20 6.30
N THR A 302 13.86 -14.55 7.32
CA THR A 302 12.41 -14.52 7.63
C THR A 302 11.57 -13.95 6.48
N SER A 303 12.15 -13.15 5.59
CA SER A 303 11.45 -12.60 4.41
C SER A 303 10.88 -13.68 3.50
N SER A 304 11.53 -14.84 3.43
CA SER A 304 11.04 -15.98 2.65
C SER A 304 9.88 -16.73 3.30
N ARG A 305 9.67 -16.57 4.62
CA ARG A 305 8.85 -17.48 5.44
C ARG A 305 7.58 -16.89 6.03
N SER A 306 7.25 -15.67 5.63
CA SER A 306 6.08 -14.92 6.05
C SER A 306 5.66 -14.01 4.90
N HIS A 307 4.37 -13.66 4.83
CA HIS A 307 3.94 -12.54 3.99
C HIS A 307 4.03 -11.26 4.83
N CYS A 308 4.69 -10.23 4.31
CA CYS A 308 4.73 -8.92 4.94
C CYS A 308 3.83 -7.95 4.20
N LEU A 309 2.92 -7.31 4.92
CA LEU A 309 1.96 -6.39 4.35
C LEU A 309 2.10 -5.04 5.04
N ILE A 310 2.25 -4.00 4.23
CA ILE A 310 2.28 -2.61 4.66
C ILE A 310 1.00 -1.95 4.15
N ARG A 311 0.30 -1.25 5.03
CA ARG A 311 -0.88 -0.46 4.69
C ARG A 311 -0.62 1.01 4.96
N ILE A 312 -0.83 1.82 3.94
CA ILE A 312 -1.00 3.26 4.08
C ILE A 312 -2.47 3.55 3.83
N SER A 313 -3.19 4.07 4.83
CA SER A 313 -4.55 4.57 4.62
C SER A 313 -4.50 6.08 4.43
N LEU A 314 -5.25 6.58 3.46
CA LEU A 314 -5.34 7.99 3.12
C LEU A 314 -6.79 8.44 3.26
N THR A 315 -7.01 9.52 4.01
CA THR A 315 -8.32 10.17 4.10
C THR A 315 -8.18 11.62 3.65
N SER A 316 -8.88 12.00 2.59
CA SER A 316 -8.91 13.39 2.10
C SER A 316 -9.97 14.19 2.87
N PHE A 317 -9.62 15.42 3.26
CA PHE A 317 -10.52 16.33 3.97
C PHE A 317 -11.33 17.26 3.05
N ASP A 318 -11.11 17.20 1.73
CA ASP A 318 -11.74 18.11 0.77
C ASP A 318 -13.19 17.72 0.42
N ALA A 319 -13.70 16.65 1.02
CA ALA A 319 -15.08 16.21 0.92
C ALA A 319 -15.79 16.35 2.30
N PRO A 320 -17.11 16.64 2.30
CA PRO A 320 -17.93 16.58 3.51
C PRO A 320 -17.72 15.25 4.25
N GLU A 321 -17.79 15.24 5.58
CA GLU A 321 -17.43 14.09 6.42
C GLU A 321 -18.10 12.78 5.99
N ARG A 322 -19.37 12.84 5.56
CA ARG A 322 -20.16 11.70 5.05
C ARG A 322 -19.72 11.16 3.67
N LYS A 323 -18.81 11.84 2.97
CA LYS A 323 -18.28 11.51 1.64
C LYS A 323 -16.75 11.43 1.62
N ARG A 324 -16.08 11.43 2.77
CA ARG A 324 -14.61 11.30 2.83
C ARG A 324 -14.21 9.91 2.35
N ALA A 325 -13.66 9.84 1.14
CA ALA A 325 -13.09 8.62 0.60
C ALA A 325 -11.88 8.21 1.46
N ARG A 326 -11.95 7.01 2.04
CA ARG A 326 -10.83 6.36 2.71
C ARG A 326 -10.24 5.33 1.76
N ASN A 327 -9.03 5.62 1.28
CA ASN A 327 -8.35 4.74 0.33
C ASN A 327 -7.24 3.98 1.05
N LYS A 328 -6.93 2.79 0.54
CA LYS A 328 -5.88 1.93 1.08
C LYS A 328 -4.84 1.68 -0.01
N LEU A 329 -3.58 1.91 0.33
CA LEU A 329 -2.44 1.40 -0.42
C LEU A 329 -1.85 0.22 0.34
N TRP A 330 -1.94 -0.96 -0.24
CA TRP A 330 -1.24 -2.16 0.19
C TRP A 330 0.06 -2.33 -0.59
N MET A 331 1.17 -2.51 0.13
CA MET A 331 2.46 -2.90 -0.44
C MET A 331 2.91 -4.20 0.23
N ILE A 332 3.03 -5.27 -0.55
CA ILE A 332 3.11 -6.63 -0.02
C ILE A 332 4.35 -7.35 -0.56
N ASP A 333 5.15 -7.91 0.33
CA ASP A 333 6.23 -8.85 0.03
C ASP A 333 5.77 -10.26 0.43
N LEU A 334 5.38 -11.07 -0.55
CA LEU A 334 4.91 -12.43 -0.30
C LEU A 334 6.08 -13.36 0.05
N GLY A 335 5.78 -14.43 0.79
CA GLY A 335 6.71 -15.52 1.03
C GLY A 335 7.14 -16.20 -0.28
N GLY A 336 8.17 -17.06 -0.19
CA GLY A 336 8.68 -17.81 -1.33
C GLY A 336 7.62 -18.73 -1.95
N SER A 337 7.50 -18.71 -3.28
CA SER A 337 6.58 -19.58 -4.03
C SER A 337 7.14 -20.98 -4.34
N GLU A 338 8.37 -21.28 -3.92
CA GLU A 338 9.00 -22.57 -4.20
C GLU A 338 8.26 -23.76 -3.59
N ARG A 339 8.31 -24.91 -4.28
CA ARG A 339 7.68 -26.12 -3.77
C ARG A 339 8.48 -26.73 -2.61
N LEU A 340 7.78 -27.31 -1.65
CA LEU A 340 8.39 -27.98 -0.49
C LEU A 340 9.39 -29.08 -0.88
N VAL A 341 9.15 -29.77 -2.00
CA VAL A 341 10.05 -30.83 -2.50
C VAL A 341 11.45 -30.28 -2.78
N LYS A 342 11.55 -29.02 -3.22
CA LYS A 342 12.83 -28.35 -3.53
C LYS A 342 13.62 -28.00 -2.27
N THR A 343 12.95 -27.71 -1.15
CA THR A 343 13.61 -27.14 0.03
C THR A 343 14.29 -28.18 0.93
N LYS A 344 13.96 -29.47 0.78
CA LYS A 344 14.44 -30.58 1.65
C LYS A 344 14.31 -30.27 3.15
N ALA A 345 13.41 -29.37 3.53
CA ALA A 345 13.31 -28.84 4.88
C ALA A 345 12.60 -29.82 5.82
N THR A 346 13.03 -29.86 7.09
CA THR A 346 12.46 -30.72 8.13
C THR A 346 11.97 -29.90 9.33
N GLY A 347 11.20 -30.53 10.23
CA GLY A 347 10.76 -29.94 11.50
C GLY A 347 9.96 -28.65 11.35
N LYS A 348 10.35 -27.60 12.08
CA LYS A 348 9.68 -26.28 12.07
C LYS A 348 9.68 -25.64 10.68
N ARG A 349 10.79 -25.74 9.94
CA ARG A 349 10.93 -25.15 8.59
C ARG A 349 9.96 -25.78 7.59
N LEU A 350 9.71 -27.08 7.70
CA LEU A 350 8.69 -27.75 6.88
C LEU A 350 7.28 -27.23 7.19
N LYS A 351 6.96 -27.01 8.46
CA LYS A 351 5.66 -26.43 8.87
C LYS A 351 5.48 -24.99 8.37
N GLU A 352 6.54 -24.18 8.43
CA GLU A 352 6.57 -22.83 7.84
C GLU A 352 6.30 -22.88 6.34
N GLY A 353 7.04 -23.70 5.60
CA GLY A 353 6.85 -23.89 4.16
C GLY A 353 5.43 -24.35 3.80
N LYS A 354 4.85 -25.30 4.56
CA LYS A 354 3.46 -25.75 4.36
C LYS A 354 2.46 -24.60 4.51
N ALA A 355 2.64 -23.74 5.52
CA ALA A 355 1.74 -22.63 5.75
C ALA A 355 1.82 -21.55 4.66
N ILE A 356 3.03 -21.27 4.15
CA ILE A 356 3.22 -20.33 3.03
C ILE A 356 2.56 -20.88 1.78
N ASN A 357 2.86 -22.14 1.43
CA ASN A 357 2.30 -22.76 0.24
C ASN A 357 0.77 -22.86 0.32
N LEU A 358 0.19 -23.12 1.50
CA LEU A 358 -1.26 -23.08 1.69
C LEU A 358 -1.85 -21.71 1.30
N SER A 359 -1.27 -20.61 1.78
CA SER A 359 -1.75 -19.27 1.44
C SER A 359 -1.55 -18.89 -0.03
N LEU A 360 -0.45 -19.31 -0.66
CA LEU A 360 -0.21 -19.06 -2.08
C LEU A 360 -1.08 -19.95 -2.98
N SER A 361 -1.35 -21.19 -2.58
CA SER A 361 -2.31 -22.07 -3.24
C SER A 361 -3.73 -21.51 -3.15
N ALA A 362 -4.15 -21.01 -1.98
CA ALA A 362 -5.44 -20.34 -1.84
C ALA A 362 -5.55 -19.09 -2.74
N LEU A 363 -4.46 -18.32 -2.88
CA LEU A 363 -4.41 -17.20 -3.82
C LEU A 363 -4.56 -17.68 -5.27
N ALA A 364 -3.93 -18.79 -5.64
CA ALA A 364 -4.12 -19.41 -6.95
C ALA A 364 -5.56 -19.89 -7.18
N ASP A 365 -6.20 -20.51 -6.19
CA ASP A 365 -7.60 -20.92 -6.28
C ASP A 365 -8.53 -19.73 -6.51
N VAL A 366 -8.28 -18.60 -5.85
CA VAL A 366 -9.01 -17.34 -6.05
C VAL A 366 -8.83 -16.81 -7.46
N ILE A 367 -7.59 -16.77 -7.95
CA ILE A 367 -7.26 -16.28 -9.30
C ILE A 367 -7.91 -17.17 -10.37
N ASP A 368 -7.82 -18.48 -10.21
CA ASP A 368 -8.42 -19.44 -11.13
C ASP A 368 -9.96 -19.32 -11.11
N ALA A 369 -10.57 -19.11 -9.94
CA ALA A 369 -12.01 -18.89 -9.80
C ALA A 369 -12.46 -17.57 -10.46
N LEU A 370 -11.69 -16.50 -10.32
CA LEU A 370 -11.97 -15.21 -10.97
C LEU A 370 -11.82 -15.30 -12.49
N GLN A 371 -10.74 -15.94 -12.97
CA GLN A 371 -10.50 -16.13 -14.40
C GLN A 371 -11.61 -16.96 -15.06
N THR A 372 -12.08 -18.00 -14.37
CA THR A 372 -13.15 -18.89 -14.85
C THR A 372 -14.55 -18.38 -14.50
N LYS A 373 -14.68 -17.17 -13.94
CA LYS A 373 -15.94 -16.54 -13.55
C LYS A 373 -16.85 -17.45 -12.72
N LYS A 374 -16.27 -18.17 -11.75
CA LYS A 374 -17.05 -19.00 -10.83
C LYS A 374 -17.96 -18.13 -9.96
N SER A 375 -19.16 -18.61 -9.68
CA SER A 375 -20.11 -17.93 -8.78
C SER A 375 -19.57 -17.73 -7.36
N HIS A 376 -18.82 -18.71 -6.86
CA HIS A 376 -18.18 -18.65 -5.55
C HIS A 376 -16.66 -18.50 -5.69
N ILE A 377 -16.13 -17.41 -5.16
CA ILE A 377 -14.69 -17.15 -5.07
C ILE A 377 -14.19 -17.48 -3.66
N PRO A 378 -13.21 -18.40 -3.50
CA PRO A 378 -12.83 -18.95 -2.20
C PRO A 378 -11.88 -18.04 -1.38
N TYR A 379 -12.19 -16.75 -1.25
CA TYR A 379 -11.35 -15.81 -0.48
C TYR A 379 -11.10 -16.23 0.96
N ARG A 380 -12.01 -17.01 1.56
CA ARG A 380 -11.90 -17.46 2.95
C ARG A 380 -10.83 -18.54 3.18
N ASN A 381 -10.29 -19.18 2.14
CA ASN A 381 -9.33 -20.28 2.25
C ASN A 381 -8.01 -19.89 2.92
N SER A 382 -7.64 -18.61 2.94
CA SER A 382 -6.48 -18.12 3.69
C SER A 382 -6.69 -16.70 4.23
N LYS A 383 -5.90 -16.30 5.23
CA LYS A 383 -5.89 -14.91 5.70
C LYS A 383 -5.36 -13.94 4.65
N LEU A 384 -4.43 -14.38 3.80
CA LEU A 384 -3.90 -13.57 2.70
C LEU A 384 -5.02 -13.21 1.71
N THR A 385 -5.77 -14.21 1.25
CA THR A 385 -6.88 -14.01 0.31
C THR A 385 -8.06 -13.26 0.94
N GLN A 386 -8.29 -13.40 2.25
CA GLN A 386 -9.27 -12.58 2.97
C GLN A 386 -8.87 -11.09 2.97
N ILE A 387 -7.59 -10.79 3.19
CA ILE A 387 -7.08 -9.40 3.14
C ILE A 387 -7.14 -8.84 1.73
N LEU A 388 -6.77 -9.63 0.73
CA LEU A 388 -6.73 -9.21 -0.67
C LEU A 388 -8.10 -9.18 -1.36
N LYS A 389 -9.19 -9.51 -0.66
CA LYS A 389 -10.52 -9.62 -1.29
C LYS A 389 -10.97 -8.31 -1.95
N ASP A 390 -10.77 -7.17 -1.29
CA ASP A 390 -11.12 -5.85 -1.84
C ASP A 390 -10.07 -5.30 -2.82
N SER A 391 -8.96 -6.01 -2.99
CA SER A 391 -7.88 -5.66 -3.93
C SER A 391 -7.94 -6.48 -5.23
N ILE A 392 -8.30 -7.77 -5.12
CA ILE A 392 -8.35 -8.74 -6.22
C ILE A 392 -9.80 -9.21 -6.34
N GLY A 393 -10.63 -8.48 -7.08
CA GLY A 393 -12.06 -8.80 -7.25
C GLY A 393 -13.01 -7.60 -7.22
N CYS A 394 -12.51 -6.41 -6.89
CA CYS A 394 -13.28 -5.16 -6.87
C CYS A 394 -12.58 -4.09 -7.73
N GLU A 395 -13.15 -2.88 -7.80
CA GLU A 395 -12.55 -1.70 -8.44
C GLU A 395 -11.34 -1.17 -7.66
N SER A 396 -10.24 -1.92 -7.68
CA SER A 396 -8.94 -1.56 -7.11
C SER A 396 -7.87 -1.59 -8.20
N LYS A 397 -6.88 -0.70 -8.11
CA LYS A 397 -5.71 -0.72 -8.98
C LYS A 397 -4.71 -1.71 -8.42
N THR A 398 -4.62 -2.88 -9.05
CA THR A 398 -3.75 -3.96 -8.55
C THR A 398 -2.57 -4.18 -9.49
N LEU A 399 -1.38 -4.27 -8.92
CA LEU A 399 -0.14 -4.55 -9.62
C LEU A 399 0.59 -5.74 -8.98
N MET A 400 0.82 -6.76 -9.79
CA MET A 400 1.67 -7.89 -9.44
C MET A 400 3.08 -7.68 -10.01
N LEU A 401 4.09 -7.67 -9.14
CA LEU A 401 5.50 -7.73 -9.51
C LEU A 401 5.98 -9.18 -9.42
N VAL A 402 6.30 -9.78 -10.56
CA VAL A 402 6.73 -11.18 -10.69
C VAL A 402 8.25 -11.22 -10.78
N HIS A 403 8.89 -12.00 -9.92
CA HIS A 403 10.36 -12.05 -9.83
C HIS A 403 10.90 -13.41 -10.22
N ILE A 404 11.83 -13.42 -11.18
CA ILE A 404 12.39 -14.64 -11.75
C ILE A 404 13.92 -14.65 -11.65
N ARG A 405 14.49 -15.85 -11.41
CA ARG A 405 15.94 -16.10 -11.51
C ARG A 405 16.28 -16.66 -12.89
N PRO A 406 17.38 -16.21 -13.53
CA PRO A 406 17.74 -16.62 -14.89
C PRO A 406 18.37 -18.01 -15.03
N ASN A 407 18.64 -18.72 -13.93
CA ASN A 407 19.38 -19.98 -13.92
C ASN A 407 18.53 -21.19 -14.32
N GLU A 408 19.19 -22.22 -14.86
CA GLU A 408 18.57 -23.50 -15.22
C GLU A 408 18.07 -24.32 -14.02
N ASP A 409 18.76 -24.31 -12.88
CA ASP A 409 18.34 -24.99 -11.65
C ASP A 409 16.96 -24.52 -11.14
N ASP A 410 16.57 -23.33 -11.57
CA ASP A 410 15.31 -22.68 -11.21
C ASP A 410 14.24 -22.83 -12.28
N LEU A 411 14.51 -23.49 -13.41
CA LEU A 411 13.63 -23.60 -14.57
C LEU A 411 12.21 -24.05 -14.19
N CYS A 412 12.08 -25.08 -13.35
CA CYS A 412 10.77 -25.58 -12.91
C CYS A 412 9.96 -24.52 -12.14
N GLU A 413 10.61 -23.74 -11.29
CA GLU A 413 9.98 -22.68 -10.50
C GLU A 413 9.68 -21.45 -11.37
N SER A 414 10.55 -21.14 -12.34
CA SER A 414 10.32 -20.12 -13.36
C SER A 414 9.09 -20.44 -14.21
N ILE A 415 8.92 -21.69 -14.66
CA ILE A 415 7.70 -22.13 -15.39
C ILE A 415 6.44 -21.91 -14.55
N CYS A 416 6.47 -22.28 -13.28
CA CYS A 416 5.32 -22.15 -12.39
C CYS A 416 4.98 -20.68 -12.13
N THR A 417 6.00 -19.88 -11.85
CA THR A 417 5.87 -18.46 -11.53
C THR A 417 5.33 -17.68 -12.74
N LEU A 418 5.88 -17.90 -13.92
CA LEU A 418 5.43 -17.26 -15.17
C LEU A 418 4.04 -17.73 -15.60
N GLY A 419 3.74 -19.03 -15.44
CA GLY A 419 2.42 -19.59 -15.72
C GLY A 419 1.34 -19.03 -14.78
N PHE A 420 1.65 -18.88 -13.50
CA PHE A 420 0.76 -18.24 -12.52
C PHE A 420 0.51 -16.77 -12.89
N ALA A 421 1.58 -16.02 -13.14
CA ALA A 421 1.52 -14.61 -13.54
C ALA A 421 0.68 -14.37 -14.81
N THR A 422 0.74 -15.30 -15.76
CA THR A 422 -0.08 -15.25 -16.99
C THR A 422 -1.56 -15.39 -16.69
N ARG A 423 -1.93 -16.26 -15.73
CA ARG A 423 -3.33 -16.38 -15.28
C ARG A 423 -3.81 -15.11 -14.58
N VAL A 424 -2.98 -14.54 -13.70
CA VAL A 424 -3.28 -13.28 -13.01
C VAL A 424 -3.58 -12.16 -14.01
N ARG A 425 -2.72 -11.99 -15.03
CA ARG A 425 -2.89 -10.97 -16.09
C ARG A 425 -4.16 -11.15 -16.91
N SER A 426 -4.67 -12.36 -17.02
CA SER A 426 -5.86 -12.66 -17.82
C SER A 426 -7.19 -12.36 -17.13
N ILE A 427 -7.17 -12.02 -15.84
CA ILE A 427 -8.37 -11.63 -15.10
C ILE A 427 -8.90 -10.33 -15.70
N ARG A 428 -10.17 -10.34 -16.10
CA ARG A 428 -10.94 -9.15 -16.46
C ARG A 428 -12.07 -9.02 -15.45
N LEU A 429 -12.04 -7.96 -14.65
CA LEU A 429 -13.16 -7.59 -13.80
C LEU A 429 -14.15 -6.85 -14.70
N GLU A 430 -15.40 -7.30 -14.75
CA GLU A 430 -16.44 -6.57 -15.44
C GLU A 430 -16.83 -5.35 -14.59
N ASN A 431 -16.89 -4.17 -15.22
CA ASN A 431 -17.55 -3.03 -14.61
C ASN A 431 -19.04 -3.35 -14.68
N GLU A 432 -19.67 -3.68 -13.55
CA GLU A 432 -21.13 -3.65 -13.49
C GLU A 432 -21.53 -2.19 -13.70
N GLU A 433 -21.98 -1.83 -14.90
CA GLU A 433 -22.69 -0.57 -15.08
C GLU A 433 -23.86 -0.57 -14.09
N PRO A 434 -24.04 0.50 -13.29
CA PRO A 434 -25.20 0.59 -12.41
C PRO A 434 -26.43 0.49 -13.30
N GLN A 435 -27.21 -0.58 -13.14
CA GLN A 435 -28.50 -0.67 -13.79
C GLN A 435 -29.34 0.51 -13.31
N VAL A 436 -29.54 1.47 -14.22
CA VAL A 436 -30.48 2.56 -14.03
C VAL A 436 -31.86 1.91 -14.08
N SER A 437 -32.38 1.55 -12.91
CA SER A 437 -33.77 1.13 -12.71
C SER A 437 -34.70 2.32 -12.66
#